data_AF-A0A5C7Q131-F1
#
_entry.id   AF-A0A5C7Q131-F1
#
_cell.length_a   1.000
_cell.length_b   1.000
_cell.length_c   1.000
_cell.angle_alpha   90.00
_cell.angle_beta   90.00
_cell.angle_gamma   90.00
#
_symmetry.space_group_name_H-M   'P 1'
#
loop_
_entity.id
_entity.type
_entity.pdbx_description
1 polymer ?
#
loop_
_entity_poly.entity_id
_entity_poly.type
_entity_poly.pdbx_seq_one_letter_code
_entity_poly.pdbx_strand_id
1 'polypeptide(L)'
;MALKDWSTVAGNNNAAPPNGAPEGWAPSAVNNTIREIMAQVRGWFQDPMWINLGLLYEFVSTTSFKISGVDETARYPVGRRVRAVGVATGTIYGRITGSVFATDTTVTVVWDSGALSNETLQVSLGVVSKGKPIAYNDIDMTGQVILLTGIENIAESRIVGRAAGAGTGSPQALTPAQASAIVNAGGSVSQLLTEVDVTGATYTFILTNAQNSIIKANRATAQTFTVPDNATTAFPIYSVIPIYQYGAGQVTIAAAGGVTIRTPETLKARKQYSQMALTKIATDEWILTGDLELA
;
A
#
# COMPACT_ATOMS: atom_id res chain seq x y z
N MET A 1 -13.90 47.20 8.35
CA MET A 1 -12.99 46.57 9.33
C MET A 1 -12.98 45.08 9.05
N ALA A 2 -11.82 44.49 8.79
CA ALA A 2 -11.74 43.06 8.51
C ALA A 2 -11.62 42.28 9.83
N LEU A 3 -11.95 40.98 9.81
CA LEU A 3 -11.83 40.11 10.98
C LEU A 3 -10.42 40.15 11.60
N LYS A 4 -9.38 40.29 10.75
CA LYS A 4 -7.98 40.41 11.18
C LYS A 4 -7.69 41.64 12.06
N ASP A 5 -8.58 42.62 12.10
CA ASP A 5 -8.44 43.85 12.87
C ASP A 5 -9.19 43.79 14.22
N TRP A 6 -9.94 42.71 14.51
CA TRP A 6 -10.66 42.53 15.79
C TRP A 6 -9.70 42.09 16.91
N SER A 7 -9.91 42.62 18.12
CA SER A 7 -9.17 42.20 19.33
C SER A 7 -9.45 40.73 19.66
N THR A 8 -8.43 40.00 20.12
CA THR A 8 -8.58 38.65 20.71
C THR A 8 -8.88 38.68 22.20
N VAL A 9 -8.74 39.84 22.83
CA VAL A 9 -8.99 40.04 24.27
C VAL A 9 -10.35 40.71 24.43
N ALA A 10 -11.25 40.09 25.19
CA ALA A 10 -12.50 40.71 25.62
C ALA A 10 -12.18 41.80 26.65
N GLY A 11 -12.56 43.05 26.38
CA GLY A 11 -12.39 44.15 27.34
C GLY A 11 -13.29 43.98 28.57
N ASN A 12 -12.70 44.01 29.77
CA ASN A 12 -13.31 44.03 31.12
C ASN A 12 -14.64 43.26 31.27
N ASN A 13 -14.52 41.94 31.38
CA ASN A 13 -15.53 41.00 31.88
C ASN A 13 -15.66 41.13 33.41
N ASN A 14 -16.83 41.55 33.91
CA ASN A 14 -17.24 41.34 35.30
C ASN A 14 -18.63 40.65 35.38
N ALA A 15 -18.87 39.64 34.54
CA ALA A 15 -19.98 38.66 34.49
C ALA A 15 -21.42 39.13 34.91
N ALA A 16 -22.48 38.84 34.16
CA ALA A 16 -22.88 37.46 33.87
C ALA A 16 -23.71 37.31 32.58
N PRO A 17 -23.22 36.50 31.62
CA PRO A 17 -24.00 35.44 30.99
C PRO A 17 -24.53 34.46 32.06
N PRO A 18 -25.66 33.77 31.82
CA PRO A 18 -25.62 32.68 30.87
C PRO A 18 -26.68 32.86 29.78
N ASN A 19 -26.24 32.80 28.52
CA ASN A 19 -27.07 32.66 27.31
C ASN A 19 -27.51 33.96 26.60
N GLY A 20 -26.58 34.90 26.35
CA GLY A 20 -26.72 35.87 25.25
C GLY A 20 -27.01 37.31 25.66
N ALA A 21 -27.80 38.02 24.84
CA ALA A 21 -28.15 39.43 25.00
C ALA A 21 -29.69 39.58 25.19
N PRO A 22 -30.22 39.43 26.42
CA PRO A 22 -31.64 39.65 26.70
C PRO A 22 -32.09 41.08 26.34
N GLU A 23 -33.39 41.26 26.09
CA GLU A 23 -33.96 42.58 25.78
C GLU A 23 -33.88 43.54 26.98
N GLY A 24 -33.90 44.86 26.70
CA GLY A 24 -33.91 45.91 27.73
C GLY A 24 -32.54 46.30 28.29
N TRP A 25 -31.45 45.85 27.66
CA TRP A 25 -30.10 46.14 28.13
C TRP A 25 -29.67 47.59 27.92
N ALA A 26 -28.92 48.12 28.90
CA ALA A 26 -28.24 49.39 28.73
C ALA A 26 -27.27 49.32 27.53
N PRO A 27 -27.09 50.39 26.74
CA PRO A 27 -26.20 50.39 25.59
C PRO A 27 -24.77 49.93 25.89
N SER A 28 -24.26 50.21 27.10
CA SER A 28 -22.94 49.75 27.56
C SER A 28 -22.85 48.23 27.66
N ALA A 29 -23.90 47.56 28.13
CA ALA A 29 -23.95 46.11 28.25
C ALA A 29 -24.02 45.45 26.86
N VAL A 30 -24.80 46.03 25.94
CA VAL A 30 -24.83 45.59 24.52
C VAL A 30 -23.43 45.68 23.89
N ASN A 31 -22.72 46.80 24.11
CA ASN A 31 -21.36 46.98 23.60
C ASN A 31 -20.36 45.97 24.20
N ASN A 32 -20.53 45.59 25.47
CA ASN A 32 -19.69 44.58 26.11
C ASN A 32 -19.90 43.20 25.48
N THR A 33 -21.16 42.77 25.32
CA THR A 33 -21.50 41.49 24.68
C THR A 33 -20.98 41.41 23.25
N ILE A 34 -21.12 42.47 22.47
CA ILE A 34 -20.59 42.51 21.10
C ILE A 34 -19.06 42.39 21.10
N ARG A 35 -18.36 43.07 22.02
CA ARG A 35 -16.89 42.96 22.15
C ARG A 35 -16.45 41.55 22.52
N GLU A 36 -17.19 40.86 23.37
CA GLU A 36 -16.93 39.46 23.72
C GLU A 36 -17.13 38.52 22.52
N ILE A 37 -18.25 38.67 21.79
CA ILE A 37 -18.52 37.88 20.58
C ILE A 37 -17.42 38.11 19.53
N MET A 38 -17.00 39.37 19.32
CA MET A 38 -15.92 39.69 18.39
C MET A 38 -14.61 38.99 18.79
N ALA A 39 -14.28 38.98 20.08
CA ALA A 39 -13.08 38.30 20.58
C ALA A 39 -13.16 36.77 20.40
N GLN A 40 -14.30 36.15 20.72
CA GLN A 40 -14.50 34.71 20.56
C GLN A 40 -14.47 34.27 19.10
N VAL A 41 -15.15 35.00 18.21
CA VAL A 41 -15.11 34.75 16.76
C VAL A 41 -13.68 34.89 16.25
N ARG A 42 -12.95 35.94 16.63
CA ARG A 42 -11.55 36.09 16.23
C ARG A 42 -10.68 34.94 16.75
N GLY A 43 -10.87 34.52 17.99
CA GLY A 43 -10.14 33.40 18.59
C GLY A 43 -10.33 32.11 17.80
N TRP A 44 -11.56 31.78 17.41
CA TRP A 44 -11.83 30.59 16.59
C TRP A 44 -11.09 30.61 15.24
N PHE A 45 -11.07 31.76 14.55
CA PHE A 45 -10.40 31.88 13.26
C PHE A 45 -8.86 31.92 13.35
N GLN A 46 -8.27 32.05 14.55
CA GLN A 46 -6.82 31.95 14.75
C GLN A 46 -6.33 30.51 14.93
N ASP A 47 -7.21 29.61 15.40
CA ASP A 47 -6.94 28.19 15.55
C ASP A 47 -8.06 27.37 14.86
N PRO A 48 -8.22 27.53 13.54
CA PRO A 48 -9.30 26.88 12.81
C PRO A 48 -9.08 25.36 12.80
N MET A 49 -10.16 24.62 12.50
CA MET A 49 -10.19 23.15 12.34
C MET A 49 -10.42 22.32 13.61
N TRP A 50 -10.39 22.93 14.80
CA TRP A 50 -10.66 22.26 16.07
C TRP A 50 -11.97 22.75 16.70
N ILE A 51 -12.89 21.82 16.95
CA ILE A 51 -14.23 22.09 17.47
C ILE A 51 -14.28 21.62 18.92
N ASN A 52 -14.38 22.57 19.85
CA ASN A 52 -14.70 22.27 21.25
C ASN A 52 -16.22 22.33 21.44
N LEU A 53 -16.82 21.22 21.89
CA LEU A 53 -18.27 21.11 22.08
C LEU A 53 -18.75 21.59 23.47
N GLY A 54 -17.84 22.11 24.31
CA GLY A 54 -18.16 22.59 25.65
C GLY A 54 -18.58 21.48 26.62
N LEU A 55 -18.16 20.24 26.36
CA LEU A 55 -18.50 19.08 27.18
C LEU A 55 -17.54 18.93 28.36
N LEU A 56 -17.96 18.16 29.36
CA LEU A 56 -17.15 17.79 30.51
C LEU A 56 -16.33 16.54 30.19
N TYR A 57 -15.00 16.67 30.23
CA TYR A 57 -14.07 15.58 29.96
C TYR A 57 -13.33 15.18 31.22
N GLU A 58 -13.34 13.88 31.52
CA GLU A 58 -12.63 13.30 32.67
C GLU A 58 -11.58 12.31 32.18
N PHE A 59 -10.40 12.35 32.79
CA PHE A 59 -9.34 11.37 32.55
C PHE A 59 -9.80 9.97 32.95
N VAL A 60 -9.49 8.97 32.12
CA VAL A 60 -9.71 7.55 32.43
C VAL A 60 -8.36 6.81 32.42
N SER A 61 -7.57 7.01 31.37
CA SER A 61 -6.22 6.47 31.24
C SER A 61 -5.35 7.35 30.35
N THR A 62 -4.07 7.01 30.21
CA THR A 62 -3.14 7.71 29.31
C THR A 62 -3.61 7.79 27.86
N THR A 63 -4.50 6.90 27.43
CA THR A 63 -5.05 6.81 26.07
C THR A 63 -6.58 6.94 26.02
N SER A 64 -7.24 7.29 27.13
CA SER A 64 -8.69 7.43 27.14
C SER A 64 -9.20 8.50 28.10
N PHE A 65 -10.29 9.13 27.70
CA PHE A 65 -11.08 10.04 28.51
C PHE A 65 -12.55 9.67 28.38
N LYS A 66 -13.39 10.16 29.29
CA LYS A 66 -14.84 9.99 29.22
C LYS A 66 -15.56 11.33 29.19
N ILE A 67 -16.76 11.30 28.64
CA ILE A 67 -17.70 12.42 28.60
C ILE A 67 -18.88 12.08 29.51
N SER A 68 -19.07 12.87 30.54
CA SER A 68 -19.96 12.51 31.65
C SER A 68 -21.44 12.64 31.29
N GLY A 69 -22.21 11.58 31.55
CA GLY A 69 -23.69 11.59 31.57
C GLY A 69 -24.42 11.71 30.23
N VAL A 70 -23.73 11.55 29.09
CA VAL A 70 -24.35 11.70 27.77
C VAL A 70 -23.76 10.73 26.74
N ASP A 71 -24.60 10.24 25.82
CA ASP A 71 -24.17 9.49 24.63
C ASP A 71 -23.67 10.45 23.55
N GLU A 72 -22.37 10.40 23.32
CA GLU A 72 -21.62 11.24 22.40
C GLU A 72 -20.98 10.45 21.26
N THR A 73 -21.26 9.15 21.18
CA THR A 73 -20.62 8.22 20.23
C THR A 73 -20.77 8.66 18.77
N ALA A 74 -21.92 9.28 18.42
CA ALA A 74 -22.16 9.82 17.09
C ALA A 74 -21.28 11.03 16.74
N ARG A 75 -20.90 11.85 17.74
CA ARG A 75 -20.03 13.02 17.56
C ARG A 75 -18.54 12.66 17.69
N TYR A 76 -18.23 11.55 18.36
CA TYR A 76 -16.88 10.98 18.55
C TYR A 76 -16.65 9.66 17.77
N PRO A 77 -16.93 9.59 16.46
CA PRO A 77 -16.78 8.34 15.73
C PRO A 77 -15.31 7.94 15.60
N VAL A 78 -15.07 6.62 15.59
CA VAL A 78 -13.76 6.03 15.30
C VAL A 78 -13.19 6.58 13.99
N GLY A 79 -11.89 6.91 14.01
CA GLY A 79 -11.14 7.50 12.90
C GLY A 79 -11.11 9.02 12.89
N ARG A 80 -11.95 9.70 13.68
CA ARG A 80 -11.94 11.16 13.78
C ARG A 80 -10.69 11.66 14.52
N ARG A 81 -10.14 12.79 14.07
CA ARG A 81 -9.03 13.47 14.74
C ARG A 81 -9.50 14.13 16.03
N VAL A 82 -8.64 14.11 17.03
CA VAL A 82 -8.89 14.71 18.33
C VAL A 82 -7.63 15.43 18.82
N ARG A 83 -7.84 16.54 19.51
CA ARG A 83 -6.82 17.30 20.24
C ARG A 83 -7.21 17.29 21.71
N ALA A 84 -6.25 17.00 22.58
CA ALA A 84 -6.39 17.18 24.02
C ALA A 84 -5.38 18.24 24.49
N VAL A 85 -5.83 19.12 25.37
CA VAL A 85 -5.00 20.15 26.01
C VAL A 85 -5.16 20.03 27.51
N GLY A 86 -4.03 19.93 28.21
CA GLY A 86 -3.93 19.98 29.67
C GLY A 86 -2.64 20.70 30.05
N VAL A 87 -2.53 21.15 31.30
CA VAL A 87 -1.34 21.86 31.77
C VAL A 87 -0.15 20.90 31.82
N ALA A 88 -0.34 19.67 32.31
CA ALA A 88 0.70 18.64 32.37
C ALA A 88 0.82 17.86 31.05
N THR A 89 -0.31 17.59 30.40
CA THR A 89 -0.41 16.90 29.11
C THR A 89 0.24 17.72 27.98
N GLY A 90 0.22 19.05 28.09
CA GLY A 90 0.47 19.94 26.97
C GLY A 90 -0.63 19.81 25.91
N THR A 91 -0.31 20.16 24.66
CA THR A 91 -1.20 19.98 23.52
C THR A 91 -0.79 18.73 22.75
N ILE A 92 -1.64 17.70 22.77
CA ILE A 92 -1.43 16.45 22.04
C ILE A 92 -2.54 16.20 21.03
N TYR A 93 -2.21 15.43 20.00
CA TYR A 93 -3.11 15.10 18.90
C TYR A 93 -3.17 13.59 18.70
N GLY A 94 -4.32 13.09 18.26
CA GLY A 94 -4.50 11.68 18.05
C GLY A 94 -5.69 11.34 17.17
N ARG A 95 -5.96 10.05 17.06
CA ARG A 95 -7.08 9.49 16.31
C ARG A 95 -7.90 8.58 17.22
N ILE A 96 -9.22 8.79 17.22
CA ILE A 96 -10.14 7.96 18.00
C ILE A 96 -10.14 6.53 17.47
N THR A 97 -9.92 5.56 18.33
CA THR A 97 -9.94 4.11 18.03
C THR A 97 -11.14 3.41 18.64
N GLY A 98 -11.77 4.00 19.67
CA GLY A 98 -13.00 3.49 20.27
C GLY A 98 -13.85 4.62 20.82
N SER A 99 -15.17 4.45 20.76
CA SER A 99 -16.14 5.31 21.43
C SER A 99 -17.32 4.46 21.86
N VAL A 100 -17.51 4.31 23.17
CA VAL A 100 -18.51 3.40 23.74
C VAL A 100 -19.29 4.13 24.83
N PHE A 101 -20.61 4.06 24.77
CA PHE A 101 -21.49 4.62 25.78
C PHE A 101 -21.97 3.55 26.76
N ALA A 102 -21.95 3.88 28.05
CA ALA A 102 -22.64 3.14 29.10
C ALA A 102 -23.46 4.14 29.95
N THR A 103 -22.88 4.67 31.02
CA THR A 103 -23.39 5.86 31.72
C THR A 103 -22.73 7.13 31.21
N ASP A 104 -21.44 7.01 30.91
CA ASP A 104 -20.60 8.03 30.27
C ASP A 104 -20.16 7.52 28.89
N THR A 105 -19.82 8.43 27.98
CA THR A 105 -19.17 8.04 26.71
C THR A 105 -17.68 7.95 26.93
N THR A 106 -17.10 6.75 26.91
CA THR A 106 -15.65 6.55 26.97
C THR A 106 -15.06 6.55 25.57
N VAL A 107 -14.06 7.41 25.34
CA VAL A 107 -13.36 7.57 24.06
C VAL A 107 -11.92 7.12 24.24
N THR A 108 -11.50 6.16 23.41
CA THR A 108 -10.13 5.66 23.35
C THR A 108 -9.42 6.25 22.14
N VAL A 109 -8.17 6.67 22.32
CA VAL A 109 -7.39 7.41 21.33
C VAL A 109 -6.00 6.80 21.21
N VAL A 110 -5.50 6.67 19.97
CA VAL A 110 -4.07 6.53 19.71
C VAL A 110 -3.52 7.92 19.47
N TRP A 111 -2.61 8.36 20.34
CA TRP A 111 -1.92 9.64 20.22
C TRP A 111 -0.80 9.54 19.21
N ASP A 112 -0.60 10.59 18.42
CA ASP A 112 0.51 10.67 17.48
C ASP A 112 1.85 10.76 18.23
N SER A 113 1.83 11.43 19.39
CA SER A 113 2.91 11.51 20.36
C SER A 113 2.35 11.94 21.73
N GLY A 114 3.09 11.64 22.80
CA GLY A 114 2.68 11.98 24.17
C GLY A 114 1.57 11.09 24.73
N ALA A 115 1.04 11.49 25.89
CA ALA A 115 0.00 10.77 26.63
C ALA A 115 -0.80 11.74 27.50
N LEU A 116 -2.05 11.38 27.81
CA LEU A 116 -2.86 12.13 28.77
C LEU A 116 -2.29 12.02 30.19
N SER A 117 -2.40 13.11 30.94
CA SER A 117 -2.22 13.14 32.39
C SER A 117 -3.57 13.19 33.12
N ASN A 118 -3.58 12.76 34.38
CA ASN A 118 -4.78 12.84 35.22
C ASN A 118 -5.00 14.28 35.72
N GLU A 119 -5.69 15.06 34.91
CA GLU A 119 -5.98 16.48 35.15
C GLU A 119 -7.30 16.88 34.46
N THR A 120 -7.67 18.15 34.61
CA THR A 120 -8.74 18.73 33.78
C THR A 120 -8.28 18.83 32.33
N LEU A 121 -9.06 18.23 31.44
CA LEU A 121 -8.76 18.17 30.01
C LEU A 121 -9.69 19.08 29.22
N GLN A 122 -9.14 19.78 28.23
CA GLN A 122 -9.92 20.36 27.14
C GLN A 122 -9.76 19.49 25.90
N VAL A 123 -10.86 18.92 25.43
CA VAL A 123 -10.87 18.09 24.22
C VAL A 123 -11.57 18.83 23.09
N SER A 124 -10.94 18.82 21.92
CA SER A 124 -11.50 19.37 20.68
C SER A 124 -11.43 18.33 19.56
N LEU A 125 -12.43 18.32 18.69
CA LEU A 125 -12.53 17.41 17.57
C LEU A 125 -12.09 18.07 16.28
N GLY A 126 -11.44 17.29 15.40
CA GLY A 126 -11.15 17.74 14.05
C GLY A 126 -12.45 18.03 13.29
N VAL A 127 -12.44 19.07 12.47
CA VAL A 127 -13.59 19.48 11.64
C VAL A 127 -14.04 18.39 10.65
N VAL A 128 -13.09 17.57 10.18
CA VAL A 128 -13.38 16.41 9.32
C VAL A 128 -13.85 15.23 10.18
N SER A 129 -14.98 14.62 9.80
CA SER A 129 -15.56 13.47 10.49
C SER A 129 -15.86 12.32 9.52
N LYS A 130 -15.97 11.10 10.06
CA LYS A 130 -16.38 9.92 9.29
C LYS A 130 -17.73 10.17 8.61
N GLY A 131 -17.82 9.90 7.31
CA GLY A 131 -19.04 10.13 6.51
C GLY A 131 -19.27 11.57 6.05
N LYS A 132 -18.41 12.52 6.46
CA LYS A 132 -18.38 13.90 5.94
C LYS A 132 -16.95 14.25 5.51
N PRO A 133 -16.37 13.51 4.54
CA PRO A 133 -15.01 13.77 4.10
C PRO A 133 -14.92 15.14 3.45
N ILE A 134 -13.78 15.82 3.61
CA ILE A 134 -13.39 16.84 2.64
C ILE A 134 -12.91 16.05 1.43
N ALA A 135 -13.67 16.10 0.34
CA ALA A 135 -13.25 15.50 -0.93
C ALA A 135 -12.05 16.29 -1.45
N TYR A 136 -10.84 15.83 -1.16
CA TYR A 136 -9.64 16.25 -1.88
C TYR A 136 -9.54 15.39 -3.12
N ASN A 137 -9.86 15.96 -4.29
CA ASN A 137 -9.62 15.28 -5.56
C ASN A 137 -8.10 15.13 -5.82
N ASP A 138 -7.28 15.96 -5.17
CA ASP A 138 -5.83 15.94 -5.28
C ASP A 138 -5.22 15.82 -3.88
N ILE A 139 -5.18 14.60 -3.33
CA ILE A 139 -4.18 14.32 -2.30
C ILE A 139 -2.85 14.34 -3.05
N ASP A 140 -2.05 15.39 -2.87
CA ASP A 140 -0.72 15.45 -3.46
C ASP A 140 0.17 14.39 -2.81
N MET A 141 0.36 13.29 -3.54
CA MET A 141 1.24 12.18 -3.16
C MET A 141 2.62 12.32 -3.83
N THR A 142 2.91 13.46 -4.46
CA THR A 142 4.19 13.70 -5.12
C THR A 142 5.33 13.57 -4.11
N GLY A 143 6.27 12.67 -4.39
CA GLY A 143 7.41 12.40 -3.50
C GLY A 143 7.10 11.57 -2.25
N GLN A 144 5.87 11.10 -2.08
CA GLN A 144 5.50 10.19 -0.99
C GLN A 144 5.74 8.73 -1.39
N VAL A 145 6.46 7.97 -0.57
CA VAL A 145 6.55 6.52 -0.69
C VAL A 145 5.29 5.91 -0.08
N ILE A 146 4.41 5.39 -0.92
CA ILE A 146 3.31 4.53 -0.45
C ILE A 146 3.91 3.17 -0.13
N LEU A 147 4.13 2.91 1.16
CA LEU A 147 4.43 1.54 1.59
C LEU A 147 3.19 0.69 1.29
N LEU A 148 3.36 -0.42 0.55
CA LEU A 148 2.27 -1.34 0.24
C LEU A 148 1.57 -1.87 1.51
N THR A 149 2.27 -1.84 2.65
CA THR A 149 1.74 -2.15 3.99
C THR A 149 0.58 -1.24 4.42
N GLY A 150 0.46 -0.03 3.87
CA GLY A 150 -0.59 0.95 4.21
C GLY A 150 -1.86 0.89 3.35
N ILE A 151 -1.91 0.02 2.32
CA ILE A 151 -3.09 -0.20 1.48
C ILE A 151 -3.92 -1.35 2.08
N GLU A 152 -4.56 -1.10 3.21
CA GLU A 152 -5.50 -2.06 3.80
C GLU A 152 -6.90 -1.83 3.22
N ASN A 153 -7.16 -2.40 2.04
CA ASN A 153 -8.53 -2.66 1.59
C ASN A 153 -8.59 -4.07 0.98
N ILE A 154 -8.16 -5.05 1.78
CA ILE A 154 -8.08 -6.48 1.43
C ILE A 154 -9.40 -7.17 1.75
N ALA A 155 -10.54 -6.62 1.31
CA ALA A 155 -11.76 -7.44 1.23
C ALA A 155 -11.58 -8.56 0.19
N GLU A 156 -10.71 -8.32 -0.80
CA GLU A 156 -10.20 -9.29 -1.75
C GLU A 156 -8.67 -9.15 -1.77
N SER A 157 -7.93 -10.26 -1.69
CA SER A 157 -6.46 -10.30 -1.83
C SER A 157 -5.99 -9.96 -3.24
N ARG A 158 -6.42 -8.82 -3.78
CA ARG A 158 -6.24 -8.39 -5.17
C ARG A 158 -5.80 -6.93 -5.24
N ILE A 159 -4.82 -6.66 -6.09
CA ILE A 159 -4.45 -5.30 -6.48
C ILE A 159 -5.59 -4.74 -7.34
N VAL A 160 -6.21 -3.65 -6.91
CA VAL A 160 -7.18 -2.88 -7.70
C VAL A 160 -6.46 -1.74 -8.41
N GLY A 161 -6.85 -1.48 -9.65
CA GLY A 161 -6.25 -0.44 -10.49
C GLY A 161 -7.11 -0.16 -11.70
N ARG A 162 -6.56 0.54 -12.70
CA ARG A 162 -7.25 0.72 -13.99
C ARG A 162 -6.43 0.05 -15.08
N ALA A 163 -7.06 -0.86 -15.82
CA ALA A 163 -6.48 -1.41 -17.03
C ALA A 163 -6.19 -0.29 -18.05
N ALA A 164 -5.15 -0.47 -18.86
CA ALA A 164 -4.91 0.41 -20.00
C ALA A 164 -6.16 0.44 -20.90
N GLY A 165 -6.64 1.65 -21.22
CA GLY A 165 -7.85 1.85 -22.03
C GLY A 165 -9.18 1.80 -21.27
N ALA A 166 -9.20 1.65 -19.94
CA ALA A 166 -10.43 1.56 -19.15
C ALA A 166 -11.25 2.88 -19.02
N GLY A 167 -10.90 3.95 -19.74
CA GLY A 167 -11.59 5.25 -19.68
C GLY A 167 -11.47 5.99 -18.33
N THR A 168 -12.52 6.68 -17.91
CA THR A 168 -12.66 7.33 -16.58
C THR A 168 -13.67 6.58 -15.70
N GLY A 169 -13.48 6.56 -14.37
CA GLY A 169 -14.36 5.87 -13.40
C GLY A 169 -13.62 5.24 -12.21
N SER A 170 -14.30 4.44 -11.40
CA SER A 170 -13.67 3.77 -10.23
C SER A 170 -12.60 2.75 -10.63
N PRO A 171 -11.57 2.49 -9.78
CA PRO A 171 -10.65 1.38 -9.93
C PRO A 171 -11.37 0.02 -9.90
N GLN A 172 -10.83 -0.95 -10.64
CA GLN A 172 -11.36 -2.31 -10.80
C GLN A 172 -10.30 -3.35 -10.39
N ALA A 173 -10.71 -4.56 -10.03
CA ALA A 173 -9.78 -5.65 -9.79
C ALA A 173 -8.94 -5.91 -11.06
N LEU A 174 -7.62 -5.89 -10.93
CA LEU A 174 -6.73 -6.19 -12.04
C LEU A 174 -6.62 -7.70 -12.24
N THR A 175 -6.48 -8.13 -13.49
CA THR A 175 -6.11 -9.52 -13.77
C THR A 175 -4.72 -9.81 -13.22
N PRO A 176 -4.36 -11.08 -12.96
CA PRO A 176 -3.01 -11.44 -12.52
C PRO A 176 -1.91 -10.90 -13.45
N ALA A 177 -2.15 -10.86 -14.77
CA ALA A 177 -1.21 -10.30 -15.74
C ALA A 177 -1.02 -8.78 -15.58
N GLN A 178 -2.11 -8.04 -15.37
CA GLN A 178 -2.07 -6.59 -15.15
C GLN A 178 -1.45 -6.23 -13.80
N ALA A 179 -1.78 -6.98 -12.75
CA ALA A 179 -1.18 -6.83 -11.42
C ALA A 179 0.33 -7.13 -11.45
N SER A 180 0.73 -8.18 -12.17
CA SER A 180 2.13 -8.54 -12.39
C SER A 180 2.90 -7.45 -13.13
N ALA A 181 2.32 -6.80 -14.14
CA ALA A 181 2.97 -5.70 -14.86
C ALA A 181 3.26 -4.47 -13.96
N ILE A 182 2.39 -4.20 -12.99
CA ILE A 182 2.57 -3.08 -12.05
C ILE A 182 3.65 -3.39 -11.01
N VAL A 183 3.68 -4.63 -10.50
CA VAL A 183 4.74 -5.06 -9.56
C VAL A 183 6.08 -5.24 -10.28
N ASN A 184 6.08 -5.62 -11.56
CA ASN A 184 7.26 -5.86 -12.37
C ASN A 184 7.70 -4.66 -13.22
N ALA A 185 7.28 -3.42 -12.88
CA ALA A 185 7.57 -2.21 -13.65
C ALA A 185 9.07 -1.87 -13.83
N GLY A 186 9.98 -2.72 -13.34
CA GLY A 186 11.41 -2.59 -13.56
C GLY A 186 12.15 -3.89 -13.87
N GLY A 187 11.52 -4.94 -14.43
CA GLY A 187 12.22 -6.10 -15.03
C GLY A 187 13.30 -6.81 -14.20
N SER A 188 13.38 -6.54 -12.89
CA SER A 188 14.55 -6.85 -12.04
C SER A 188 14.18 -7.57 -10.75
N VAL A 189 12.96 -8.12 -10.65
CA VAL A 189 12.77 -9.21 -9.70
C VAL A 189 13.53 -10.37 -10.30
N SER A 190 14.72 -10.64 -9.77
CA SER A 190 15.47 -11.88 -10.00
C SER A 190 14.54 -13.04 -9.68
N GLN A 191 13.76 -13.48 -10.67
CA GLN A 191 12.89 -14.63 -10.52
C GLN A 191 13.81 -15.83 -10.37
N LEU A 192 13.68 -16.53 -9.25
CA LEU A 192 14.29 -17.85 -9.07
C LEU A 192 13.99 -18.69 -10.31
N LEU A 193 15.02 -19.31 -10.90
CA LEU A 193 14.83 -20.23 -12.01
C LEU A 193 13.87 -21.34 -11.57
N THR A 194 12.81 -21.57 -12.35
CA THR A 194 11.87 -22.66 -12.11
C THR A 194 12.37 -23.94 -12.76
N GLU A 195 12.46 -25.03 -12.00
CA GLU A 195 12.86 -26.33 -12.53
C GLU A 195 11.72 -26.97 -13.34
N VAL A 196 12.03 -27.44 -14.55
CA VAL A 196 11.15 -28.27 -15.38
C VAL A 196 11.68 -29.70 -15.36
N ASP A 197 11.01 -30.57 -14.61
CA ASP A 197 11.39 -31.99 -14.48
C ASP A 197 10.89 -32.81 -15.68
N VAL A 198 11.82 -33.38 -16.45
CA VAL A 198 11.52 -34.13 -17.67
C VAL A 198 11.93 -35.59 -17.49
N THR A 199 10.92 -36.46 -17.37
CA THR A 199 11.08 -37.91 -17.12
C THR A 199 10.80 -38.79 -18.35
N GLY A 200 10.23 -38.22 -19.42
CA GLY A 200 9.92 -38.92 -20.67
C GLY A 200 11.16 -39.26 -21.50
N ALA A 201 11.07 -40.27 -22.36
CA ALA A 201 12.19 -40.66 -23.23
C ALA A 201 12.56 -39.58 -24.28
N THR A 202 11.58 -38.77 -24.67
CA THR A 202 11.74 -37.67 -25.61
C THR A 202 11.12 -36.40 -25.04
N TYR A 203 11.66 -35.25 -25.43
CA TYR A 203 11.13 -33.94 -25.08
C TYR A 203 11.45 -32.94 -26.20
N THR A 204 10.48 -32.12 -26.58
CA THR A 204 10.72 -31.01 -27.52
C THR A 204 10.63 -29.71 -26.76
N PHE A 205 11.63 -28.85 -26.90
CA PHE A 205 11.65 -27.57 -26.19
C PHE A 205 10.47 -26.69 -26.61
N ILE A 206 9.91 -25.96 -25.65
CA ILE A 206 8.83 -24.99 -25.83
C ILE A 206 9.30 -23.59 -25.40
N LEU A 207 8.62 -22.55 -25.87
CA LEU A 207 9.03 -21.16 -25.67
C LEU A 207 9.33 -20.79 -24.19
N THR A 208 8.56 -21.34 -23.24
CA THR A 208 8.73 -21.08 -21.81
C THR A 208 10.01 -21.69 -21.22
N ASN A 209 10.67 -22.63 -21.91
CA ASN A 209 11.96 -23.19 -21.49
C ASN A 209 13.11 -22.18 -21.55
N ALA A 210 12.94 -21.07 -22.27
CA ALA A 210 13.89 -19.97 -22.30
C ALA A 210 13.51 -18.82 -21.35
N GLN A 211 12.43 -18.98 -20.57
CA GLN A 211 11.87 -17.94 -19.71
C GLN A 211 12.01 -18.35 -18.24
N ASN A 212 13.10 -17.95 -17.60
CA ASN A 212 13.36 -18.16 -16.18
C ASN A 212 13.17 -19.62 -15.73
N SER A 213 13.60 -20.59 -16.55
CA SER A 213 13.52 -22.00 -16.23
C SER A 213 14.82 -22.75 -16.48
N ILE A 214 14.97 -23.90 -15.84
CA ILE A 214 16.05 -24.87 -16.06
C ILE A 214 15.46 -26.25 -16.35
N ILE A 215 15.96 -26.91 -17.40
CA ILE A 215 15.45 -28.21 -17.83
C ILE A 215 16.24 -29.31 -17.13
N LYS A 216 15.55 -30.07 -16.29
CA LYS A 216 16.12 -31.20 -15.57
C LYS A 216 15.78 -32.49 -16.29
N ALA A 217 16.79 -33.14 -16.84
CA ALA A 217 16.65 -34.47 -17.42
C ALA A 217 16.71 -35.53 -16.31
N ASN A 218 15.57 -36.06 -15.91
CA ASN A 218 15.41 -36.95 -14.76
C ASN A 218 14.97 -38.35 -15.21
N ARG A 219 15.85 -39.05 -15.92
CA ARG A 219 15.57 -40.39 -16.41
C ARG A 219 16.78 -41.32 -16.25
N ALA A 220 16.54 -42.56 -15.85
CA ALA A 220 17.59 -43.55 -15.65
C ALA A 220 18.16 -44.13 -16.96
N THR A 221 17.44 -43.96 -18.08
CA THR A 221 17.78 -44.49 -19.41
C THR A 221 17.81 -43.36 -20.44
N ALA A 222 18.53 -43.58 -21.56
CA ALA A 222 18.87 -42.55 -22.54
C ALA A 222 17.68 -41.71 -23.02
N GLN A 223 17.85 -40.39 -23.05
CA GLN A 223 16.78 -39.41 -23.28
C GLN A 223 17.16 -38.47 -24.42
N THR A 224 16.20 -38.10 -25.27
CA THR A 224 16.43 -37.21 -26.43
C THR A 224 15.66 -35.91 -26.30
N PHE A 225 16.38 -34.78 -26.34
CA PHE A 225 15.81 -33.43 -26.28
C PHE A 225 15.92 -32.75 -27.63
N THR A 226 14.79 -32.38 -28.22
CA THR A 226 14.72 -31.86 -29.58
C THR A 226 14.54 -30.35 -29.58
N VAL A 227 15.41 -29.65 -30.30
CA VAL A 227 15.22 -28.25 -30.69
C VAL A 227 14.18 -28.21 -31.82
N PRO A 228 12.99 -27.60 -31.61
CA PRO A 228 11.98 -27.49 -32.66
C PRO A 228 12.43 -26.54 -33.78
N ASP A 229 11.82 -26.67 -34.95
CA ASP A 229 11.98 -25.68 -36.02
C ASP A 229 11.39 -24.32 -35.60
N ASN A 230 11.96 -23.24 -36.14
CA ASN A 230 11.53 -21.88 -35.85
C ASN A 230 10.11 -21.59 -36.37
N ALA A 231 9.64 -22.32 -37.39
CA ALA A 231 8.32 -22.14 -37.98
C ALA A 231 7.19 -22.57 -37.02
N THR A 232 7.42 -23.60 -36.21
CA THR A 232 6.48 -24.14 -35.23
C THR A 232 6.70 -23.54 -33.84
N THR A 233 7.95 -23.29 -33.45
CA THR A 233 8.28 -22.69 -32.14
C THR A 233 9.39 -21.64 -32.26
N ALA A 234 8.97 -20.39 -32.47
CA ALA A 234 9.88 -19.26 -32.65
C ALA A 234 10.44 -18.73 -31.31
N PHE A 235 11.56 -19.29 -30.84
CA PHE A 235 12.37 -18.67 -29.78
C PHE A 235 13.00 -17.36 -30.28
N PRO A 236 13.02 -16.27 -29.49
CA PRO A 236 13.81 -15.08 -29.81
C PRO A 236 15.30 -15.40 -29.96
N ILE A 237 16.02 -14.69 -30.84
CA ILE A 237 17.49 -14.75 -30.90
C ILE A 237 18.06 -14.34 -29.53
N TYR A 238 19.14 -14.99 -29.11
CA TYR A 238 19.75 -14.91 -27.77
C TYR A 238 18.93 -15.53 -26.63
N SER A 239 17.87 -16.29 -26.94
CA SER A 239 17.27 -17.19 -25.95
C SER A 239 18.29 -18.22 -25.48
N VAL A 240 18.35 -18.44 -24.16
CA VAL A 240 19.20 -19.45 -23.53
C VAL A 240 18.32 -20.48 -22.85
N ILE A 241 18.54 -21.76 -23.13
CA ILE A 241 17.87 -22.88 -22.49
C ILE A 241 18.93 -23.66 -21.69
N PRO A 242 19.01 -23.46 -20.37
CA PRO A 242 19.91 -24.24 -19.52
C PRO A 242 19.32 -25.62 -19.24
N ILE A 243 20.19 -26.63 -19.28
CA ILE A 243 19.84 -28.04 -19.14
C ILE A 243 20.82 -28.69 -18.16
N TYR A 244 20.31 -29.55 -17.30
CA TYR A 244 21.11 -30.33 -16.36
C TYR A 244 20.67 -31.79 -16.38
N GLN A 245 21.63 -32.69 -16.62
CA GLN A 245 21.38 -34.13 -16.59
C GLN A 245 21.38 -34.63 -15.13
N TYR A 246 20.21 -34.84 -14.55
CA TYR A 246 20.08 -35.37 -13.19
C TYR A 246 20.06 -36.90 -13.16
N GLY A 247 19.36 -37.53 -14.10
CA GLY A 247 19.25 -38.98 -14.21
C GLY A 247 20.49 -39.63 -14.85
N ALA A 248 20.64 -40.94 -14.65
CA ALA A 248 21.76 -41.72 -15.21
C ALA A 248 21.68 -41.91 -16.74
N GLY A 249 20.51 -41.69 -17.35
CA GLY A 249 20.32 -41.79 -18.79
C GLY A 249 21.05 -40.67 -19.53
N GLN A 250 21.90 -41.02 -20.50
CA GLN A 250 22.60 -40.05 -21.33
C GLN A 250 21.59 -39.17 -22.09
N VAL A 251 21.72 -37.85 -21.94
CA VAL A 251 20.92 -36.87 -22.68
C VAL A 251 21.57 -36.62 -24.03
N THR A 252 20.78 -36.74 -25.09
CA THR A 252 21.15 -36.40 -26.47
C THR A 252 20.33 -35.22 -26.94
N ILE A 253 20.98 -34.18 -27.44
CA ILE A 253 20.32 -33.07 -28.10
C ILE A 253 20.10 -33.44 -29.58
N ALA A 254 18.88 -33.27 -30.06
CA ALA A 254 18.49 -33.50 -31.44
C ALA A 254 18.03 -32.19 -32.09
N ALA A 255 18.28 -32.07 -33.39
CA ALA A 255 17.75 -31.01 -34.23
C ALA A 255 16.49 -31.51 -34.96
N ALA A 256 15.41 -30.72 -34.95
CA ALA A 256 14.32 -30.92 -35.90
C ALA A 256 14.81 -30.65 -37.34
N GLY A 257 13.99 -31.01 -38.34
CA GLY A 257 14.34 -30.80 -39.75
C GLY A 257 14.65 -29.33 -40.04
N GLY A 258 15.83 -29.06 -40.61
CA GLY A 258 16.27 -27.70 -40.95
C GLY A 258 17.01 -26.96 -39.83
N VAL A 259 17.01 -27.47 -38.58
CA VAL A 259 17.75 -26.86 -37.47
C VAL A 259 19.22 -27.28 -37.51
N THR A 260 20.12 -26.31 -37.33
CA THR A 260 21.56 -26.52 -37.18
C THR A 260 22.00 -26.24 -35.74
N ILE A 261 22.65 -27.22 -35.11
CA ILE A 261 23.24 -27.09 -33.77
C ILE A 261 24.75 -27.17 -33.90
N ARG A 262 25.45 -26.10 -33.47
CA ARG A 262 26.91 -26.01 -33.50
C ARG A 262 27.49 -26.31 -32.13
N THR A 263 28.50 -27.17 -32.10
CA THR A 263 29.31 -27.49 -30.93
C THR A 263 30.69 -27.97 -31.39
N PRO A 264 31.77 -27.70 -30.64
CA PRO A 264 33.07 -28.32 -30.91
C PRO A 264 33.13 -29.82 -30.52
N GLU A 265 32.13 -30.31 -29.79
CA GLU A 265 32.04 -31.68 -29.24
C GLU A 265 30.86 -32.46 -29.85
N THR A 266 30.40 -33.55 -29.21
CA THR A 266 29.17 -34.23 -29.63
C THR A 266 27.90 -33.51 -29.16
N LEU A 267 26.74 -33.95 -29.65
CA LEU A 267 25.42 -33.47 -29.19
C LEU A 267 24.93 -34.17 -27.92
N LYS A 268 25.82 -34.84 -27.17
CA LYS A 268 25.46 -35.60 -25.97
C LYS A 268 26.08 -34.97 -24.73
N ALA A 269 25.35 -35.06 -23.62
CA ALA A 269 25.94 -34.82 -22.32
C ALA A 269 27.06 -35.82 -22.06
N ARG A 270 28.11 -35.38 -21.36
CA ARG A 270 29.22 -36.27 -21.02
C ARG A 270 28.79 -37.43 -20.14
N LYS A 271 28.11 -37.13 -19.02
CA LYS A 271 27.68 -38.12 -18.02
C LYS A 271 26.61 -37.55 -17.09
N GLN A 272 26.17 -38.36 -16.14
CA GLN A 272 25.28 -37.89 -15.08
C GLN A 272 25.89 -36.67 -14.38
N TYR A 273 25.04 -35.68 -14.14
CA TYR A 273 25.34 -34.37 -13.56
C TYR A 273 26.04 -33.35 -14.46
N SER A 274 26.24 -33.67 -15.74
CA SER A 274 26.66 -32.69 -16.73
C SER A 274 25.62 -31.57 -16.90
N GLN A 275 26.11 -30.35 -17.08
CA GLN A 275 25.30 -29.16 -17.38
C GLN A 275 25.64 -28.66 -18.78
N MET A 276 24.63 -28.21 -19.51
CA MET A 276 24.76 -27.68 -20.86
C MET A 276 23.74 -26.56 -21.11
N ALA A 277 23.97 -25.75 -22.12
CA ALA A 277 23.05 -24.70 -22.52
C ALA A 277 22.97 -24.60 -24.05
N LEU A 278 21.74 -24.42 -24.53
CA LEU A 278 21.46 -24.05 -25.91
C LEU A 278 21.26 -22.55 -26.01
N THR A 279 21.99 -21.90 -26.90
CA THR A 279 21.86 -20.46 -27.19
C THR A 279 21.45 -20.27 -28.65
N LYS A 280 20.32 -19.60 -28.89
CA LYS A 280 19.88 -19.30 -30.25
C LYS A 280 20.69 -18.14 -30.82
N ILE A 281 21.28 -18.33 -32.00
CA ILE A 281 22.12 -17.33 -32.65
C ILE A 281 21.55 -16.80 -33.97
N ALA A 282 20.69 -17.57 -34.64
CA ALA A 282 19.95 -17.12 -35.83
C ALA A 282 18.64 -17.92 -35.98
N THR A 283 17.91 -17.68 -37.06
CA THR A 283 16.78 -18.54 -37.47
C THR A 283 17.31 -19.96 -37.69
N ASP A 284 16.69 -20.93 -37.01
CA ASP A 284 17.06 -22.36 -37.07
C ASP A 284 18.54 -22.67 -36.73
N GLU A 285 19.25 -21.76 -36.05
CA GLU A 285 20.66 -21.92 -35.73
C GLU A 285 20.94 -21.70 -34.25
N TRP A 286 21.61 -22.68 -33.63
CA TRP A 286 21.89 -22.73 -32.21
C TRP A 286 23.33 -23.11 -31.93
N ILE A 287 23.87 -22.61 -30.82
CA ILE A 287 25.12 -23.09 -30.23
C ILE A 287 24.78 -23.96 -29.01
N LEU A 288 25.36 -25.15 -28.93
CA LEU A 288 25.36 -25.98 -27.74
C LEU A 288 26.71 -25.83 -27.03
N THR A 289 26.67 -25.53 -25.73
CA THR A 289 27.86 -25.38 -24.88
C THR A 289 27.68 -26.14 -23.56
N GLY A 290 28.78 -26.48 -22.89
CA GLY A 290 28.76 -27.11 -21.57
C GLY A 290 29.66 -28.34 -21.45
N ASP A 291 29.35 -29.20 -20.49
CA ASP A 291 30.06 -30.47 -20.25
C ASP A 291 29.52 -31.57 -21.17
N LEU A 292 30.08 -31.62 -22.38
CA LEU A 292 29.67 -32.54 -23.45
C LEU A 292 30.61 -33.74 -23.54
N GLU A 293 30.09 -34.83 -24.11
CA GLU A 293 30.91 -36.01 -24.46
C GLU A 293 31.97 -35.60 -25.48
N LEU A 294 33.21 -36.05 -25.26
CA LEU A 294 34.35 -35.75 -26.12
C LEU A 294 34.15 -36.39 -27.50
N ALA A 295 34.32 -35.61 -28.56
CA ALA A 295 34.22 -36.09 -29.95
C ALA A 295 35.34 -37.05 -30.37
#